data_AF-B8B312-F1
#
_entry.id   AF-B8B312-F1
#
_cell.length_a   1.000
_cell.length_b   1.000
_cell.length_c   1.000
_cell.angle_alpha   90.00
_cell.angle_beta   90.00
_cell.angle_gamma   90.00
#
_symmetry.space_group_name_H-M   'P 1'
#
loop_
_entity.id
_entity.type
_entity.pdbx_description
1 polymer ?
#
loop_
_entity_poly.entity_id
_entity_poly.type
_entity_poly.pdbx_seq_one_letter_code
_entity_poly.pdbx_strand_id
1 'polypeptide(L)'
;MAFGGLALALALLVVSVNLLQVASSDGDHARCEGVVKGWAASVAGSEGKDGDKLSLRDLLFFLHIPRTGGRTYFHCFLKKLYTNAEECPRSYDKLRFDPSHPDCKLVVSHDDYSFMSKLPSERTSVVTILRNPVDRVFSTYEFSVEVAARFLVHPNLTSAKLMTSRVLTKSRAVSTLDIWPWKYLVPWMREDLFARRDARGIDKVRSSHRVNAYDVEDMVMPLHQYINDPVAHEIIHNGATFQITGLTNNSYLSGAHEVRHCVRKHPDLGHFVLQVAKSRLDRMLYVGLTEEHEESARLFAHMVGAQVLSQSGALNLDIKDNQPTGNDSHSSTLDPEDEETNEHLNSTHGSQNNRALNAADTVKDDHGKGNLTVGKLMEAYEGCISKLRKSQSNRRKISLRKVEGANFSKEARWQVPEAVLEQIISLNSLDMELYEHAKKIFTQEHLMLKIQQSTVIQHKQLTDQKGWIEMVCSSWSCSPWKVVLFGLGVTITIALIILALTTRRRTFKLKV
;
A
#
# COMPACT_ATOMS: atom_id res chain seq x y z
N MET A 1 -7.75 54.78 50.42
CA MET A 1 -6.53 54.44 49.65
C MET A 1 -6.13 52.96 49.72
N ALA A 2 -6.99 52.04 50.19
CA ALA A 2 -6.63 50.60 50.31
C ALA A 2 -7.03 49.73 49.10
N PHE A 3 -7.94 50.18 48.23
CA PHE A 3 -8.43 49.39 47.08
C PHE A 3 -7.52 49.41 45.85
N GLY A 4 -6.68 50.44 45.69
CA GLY A 4 -5.76 50.55 44.54
C GLY A 4 -4.56 49.60 44.61
N GLY A 5 -4.06 49.29 45.81
CA GLY A 5 -2.91 48.40 46.00
C GLY A 5 -3.23 46.93 45.71
N LEU A 6 -4.43 46.47 46.04
CA LEU A 6 -4.87 45.09 45.78
C LEU A 6 -5.07 44.85 44.28
N ALA A 7 -5.67 45.80 43.55
CA ALA A 7 -5.85 45.73 42.11
C ALA A 7 -4.51 45.75 41.35
N LEU A 8 -3.55 46.57 41.79
CA LEU A 8 -2.21 46.61 41.21
C LEU A 8 -1.42 45.31 41.49
N ALA A 9 -1.54 44.76 42.71
CA ALA A 9 -0.91 43.49 43.06
C ALA A 9 -1.49 42.32 42.26
N LEU A 10 -2.81 42.26 42.06
CA LEU A 10 -3.48 41.27 41.20
C LEU A 10 -3.07 41.42 39.73
N ALA A 11 -2.98 42.65 39.22
CA ALA A 11 -2.52 42.90 37.85
C ALA A 11 -1.05 42.47 37.65
N LEU A 12 -0.17 42.77 38.61
CA LEU A 12 1.23 42.34 38.58
C LEU A 12 1.37 40.82 38.70
N LEU A 13 0.53 40.17 39.51
CA LEU A 13 0.47 38.70 39.61
C LEU A 13 0.04 38.07 38.28
N VAL A 14 -1.03 38.59 37.65
CA VAL A 14 -1.48 38.12 36.33
C VAL A 14 -0.41 38.35 35.26
N VAL A 15 0.25 39.50 35.23
CA VAL A 15 1.33 39.77 34.29
C VAL A 15 2.52 38.84 34.53
N SER A 16 2.89 38.58 35.79
CA SER A 16 4.00 37.68 36.12
C SER A 16 3.71 36.22 35.75
N VAL A 17 2.49 35.73 35.99
CA VAL A 17 2.06 34.37 35.59
C VAL A 17 2.08 34.22 34.06
N ASN A 18 1.60 35.23 33.33
CA ASN A 18 1.66 35.24 31.87
C ASN A 18 3.11 35.31 31.35
N LEU A 19 3.99 36.11 31.97
CA LEU A 19 5.41 36.17 31.59
C LEU A 19 6.14 34.84 31.83
N LEU A 20 5.87 34.17 32.95
CA LEU A 20 6.42 32.85 33.28
C LEU A 20 5.96 31.78 32.28
N GLN A 21 4.69 31.83 31.86
CA GLN A 21 4.14 30.89 30.89
C GLN A 21 4.71 31.11 29.48
N VAL A 22 4.94 32.36 29.08
CA VAL A 22 5.59 32.70 27.80
C VAL A 22 7.08 32.32 27.80
N ALA A 23 7.83 32.62 28.86
CA ALA A 23 9.24 32.25 28.97
C ALA A 23 9.45 30.73 29.02
N SER A 24 8.55 30.00 29.68
CA SER A 24 8.56 28.53 29.69
C SER A 24 8.18 27.93 28.33
N SER A 25 7.31 28.61 27.56
CA SER A 25 6.92 28.17 26.21
C SER A 25 8.04 28.37 25.19
N ASP A 26 8.77 29.48 25.27
CA ASP A 26 9.87 29.80 24.35
C ASP A 26 11.08 28.86 24.54
N GLY A 27 11.43 28.59 25.80
CA GLY A 27 12.49 27.62 26.13
C GLY A 27 12.14 26.17 25.74
N ASP A 28 10.86 25.78 25.84
CA ASP A 28 10.40 24.47 25.40
C ASP A 28 10.39 24.32 23.88
N HIS A 29 9.97 25.35 23.15
CA HIS A 29 10.01 25.37 21.70
C HIS A 29 11.44 25.26 21.18
N ALA A 30 12.38 26.08 21.68
CA ALA A 30 13.79 26.03 21.28
C ALA A 30 14.43 24.65 21.55
N ARG A 31 14.09 24.01 22.67
CA ARG A 31 14.50 22.63 22.95
C ARG A 31 13.96 21.67 21.90
N CYS A 32 12.66 21.73 21.62
CA CYS A 32 12.02 20.85 20.65
C CYS A 32 12.55 21.05 19.23
N GLU A 33 12.80 22.30 18.84
CA GLU A 33 13.43 22.64 17.58
C GLU A 33 14.84 22.01 17.48
N GLY A 34 15.64 22.11 18.54
CA GLY A 34 16.96 21.47 18.63
C GLY A 34 16.90 19.95 18.47
N VAL A 35 15.95 19.30 19.14
CA VAL A 35 15.71 17.85 19.03
C VAL A 35 15.35 17.45 17.60
N VAL A 36 14.37 18.12 17.00
CA VAL A 36 13.87 17.78 15.66
C VAL A 36 14.92 18.05 14.59
N LYS A 37 15.60 19.21 14.63
CA LYS A 37 16.68 19.55 13.70
C LYS A 37 17.88 18.62 13.85
N GLY A 38 18.29 18.33 15.09
CA GLY A 38 19.38 17.42 15.38
C GLY A 38 19.12 16.02 14.82
N TRP A 39 17.89 15.51 15.04
CA TRP A 39 17.45 14.25 14.44
C TRP A 39 17.48 14.29 12.91
N ALA A 40 16.87 15.31 12.29
CA ALA A 40 16.81 15.41 10.82
C ALA A 40 18.21 15.50 10.19
N ALA A 41 19.13 16.26 10.80
CA ALA A 41 20.53 16.34 10.38
C ALA A 41 21.27 15.00 10.53
N SER A 42 21.03 14.26 11.61
CA SER A 42 21.62 12.93 11.81
C SER A 42 21.18 11.95 10.72
N VAL A 43 19.90 11.96 10.34
CA VAL A 43 19.36 11.12 9.27
C VAL A 43 20.01 11.47 7.94
N ALA A 44 20.09 12.76 7.61
CA ALA A 44 20.73 13.24 6.39
C ALA A 44 22.23 12.89 6.30
N GLY A 45 22.93 12.81 7.44
CA GLY A 45 24.33 12.37 7.51
C GLY A 45 24.51 10.85 7.40
N SER A 46 23.55 10.06 7.89
CA SER A 46 23.62 8.59 7.89
C SER A 46 23.08 7.93 6.63
N GLU A 47 22.12 8.56 5.94
CA GLU A 47 21.52 8.02 4.73
C GLU A 47 22.26 8.56 3.52
N GLY A 48 23.11 7.71 2.92
CA GLY A 48 23.96 8.07 1.78
C GLY A 48 23.22 8.67 0.59
N LYS A 49 23.96 9.44 -0.22
CA LYS A 49 23.51 9.98 -1.51
C LYS A 49 23.72 8.90 -2.58
N ASP A 50 22.69 8.59 -3.36
CA ASP A 50 22.72 7.64 -4.48
C ASP A 50 22.96 6.16 -4.14
N GLY A 51 21.86 5.46 -3.85
CA GLY A 51 21.69 4.10 -4.34
C GLY A 51 20.88 4.15 -5.65
N ASP A 52 21.18 3.28 -6.61
CA ASP A 52 20.35 3.14 -7.81
C ASP A 52 18.93 2.73 -7.41
N LYS A 53 18.00 3.70 -7.43
CA LYS A 53 16.57 3.52 -7.12
C LYS A 53 15.95 2.43 -7.99
N LEU A 54 16.47 2.23 -9.20
CA LEU A 54 15.83 1.42 -10.23
C LEU A 54 16.16 -0.06 -10.12
N SER A 55 17.22 -0.44 -9.40
CA SER A 55 17.60 -1.85 -9.26
C SER A 55 17.04 -2.48 -7.98
N LEU A 56 16.34 -3.59 -8.12
CA LEU A 56 15.94 -4.45 -7.02
C LEU A 56 17.17 -5.11 -6.39
N ARG A 57 17.34 -4.94 -5.08
CA ARG A 57 18.34 -5.65 -4.25
C ARG A 57 17.78 -6.98 -3.76
N ASP A 58 18.64 -7.81 -3.16
CA ASP A 58 18.32 -9.18 -2.72
C ASP A 58 17.09 -9.29 -1.80
N LEU A 59 16.90 -8.31 -0.90
CA LEU A 59 15.80 -8.27 0.07
C LEU A 59 14.81 -7.17 -0.30
N LEU A 60 13.55 -7.54 -0.54
CA LEU A 60 12.46 -6.59 -0.70
C LEU A 60 11.76 -6.36 0.63
N PHE A 61 11.79 -5.12 1.13
CA PHE A 61 10.98 -4.70 2.26
C PHE A 61 9.76 -3.93 1.78
N PHE A 62 8.58 -4.54 1.93
CA PHE A 62 7.32 -3.84 1.76
C PHE A 62 6.94 -3.15 3.08
N LEU A 63 7.20 -1.83 3.13
CA LEU A 63 6.74 -0.95 4.20
C LEU A 63 5.23 -0.77 4.05
N HIS A 64 4.47 -1.63 4.74
CA HIS A 64 3.01 -1.68 4.60
C HIS A 64 2.37 -0.60 5.47
N ILE A 65 1.99 0.51 4.86
CA ILE A 65 1.21 1.54 5.55
C ILE A 65 -0.23 1.05 5.76
N PRO A 66 -0.77 1.08 6.99
CA PRO A 66 -2.13 0.62 7.25
C PRO A 66 -3.16 1.33 6.35
N ARG A 67 -4.09 0.53 5.81
CA ARG A 67 -5.26 0.98 5.04
C ARG A 67 -4.96 1.61 3.67
N THR A 68 -3.80 1.31 3.08
CA THR A 68 -3.41 1.71 1.71
C THR A 68 -3.50 0.57 0.68
N GLY A 69 -4.26 -0.49 1.00
CA GLY A 69 -4.45 -1.63 0.09
C GLY A 69 -3.31 -2.66 0.08
N GLY A 70 -2.37 -2.59 1.03
CA GLY A 70 -1.22 -3.50 1.05
C GLY A 70 -1.57 -4.98 1.24
N ARG A 71 -2.69 -5.35 1.87
CA ARG A 71 -3.16 -6.75 1.88
C ARG A 71 -3.41 -7.27 0.46
N THR A 72 -3.96 -6.44 -0.43
CA THR A 72 -4.17 -6.83 -1.83
C THR A 72 -2.83 -7.08 -2.53
N TYR A 73 -1.85 -6.19 -2.36
CA TYR A 73 -0.53 -6.36 -2.95
C TYR A 73 0.19 -7.59 -2.41
N PHE A 74 0.14 -7.80 -1.09
CA PHE A 74 0.75 -8.96 -0.47
C PHE A 74 0.18 -10.28 -1.01
N HIS A 75 -1.15 -10.44 -0.97
CA HIS A 75 -1.78 -11.70 -1.36
C HIS A 75 -1.84 -11.91 -2.88
N CYS A 76 -2.06 -10.86 -3.68
CA CYS A 76 -2.27 -11.00 -5.12
C CYS A 76 -1.01 -10.79 -5.96
N PHE A 77 0.03 -10.11 -5.46
CA PHE A 77 1.33 -9.98 -6.14
C PHE A 77 2.44 -10.72 -5.42
N LEU A 78 2.75 -10.33 -4.19
CA LEU A 78 3.98 -10.79 -3.53
C LEU A 78 3.98 -12.30 -3.31
N LYS A 79 2.85 -12.89 -2.91
CA LYS A 79 2.68 -14.36 -2.82
C LYS A 79 2.72 -15.10 -4.17
N LYS A 80 2.68 -14.39 -5.29
CA LYS A 80 2.90 -14.97 -6.63
C LYS A 80 4.34 -14.83 -7.10
N LEU A 81 5.07 -13.87 -6.54
CA LEU A 81 6.46 -13.56 -6.89
C LEU A 81 7.47 -14.29 -5.99
N TYR A 82 7.12 -14.50 -4.72
CA TYR A 82 7.97 -15.11 -3.71
C TYR A 82 7.31 -16.36 -3.13
N THR A 83 8.12 -17.39 -2.89
CA THR A 83 7.66 -18.62 -2.22
C THR A 83 7.54 -18.40 -0.70
N ASN A 84 6.79 -19.28 0.00
CA ASN A 84 6.69 -19.22 1.45
C ASN A 84 8.05 -19.37 2.16
N ALA A 85 9.01 -20.05 1.54
CA ALA A 85 10.37 -20.18 2.07
C ALA A 85 11.19 -18.88 1.90
N GLU A 86 10.80 -18.02 0.96
CA GLU A 86 11.43 -16.72 0.70
C GLU A 86 10.82 -15.57 1.52
N GLU A 87 9.60 -15.75 2.05
CA GLU A 87 8.99 -14.85 3.03
C GLU A 87 9.71 -15.00 4.37
N CYS A 88 10.31 -13.91 4.84
CA CYS A 88 10.97 -13.90 6.14
C CYS A 88 9.94 -14.10 7.27
N PRO A 89 10.29 -14.79 8.36
CA PRO A 89 9.36 -15.05 9.44
C PRO A 89 8.70 -13.77 9.99
N ARG A 90 7.38 -13.81 10.20
CA ARG A 90 6.65 -12.66 10.72
C ARG A 90 7.03 -12.37 12.17
N SER A 91 7.32 -11.11 12.46
CA SER A 91 7.79 -10.68 13.78
C SER A 91 7.34 -9.25 14.07
N TYR A 92 6.26 -9.08 14.85
CA TYR A 92 5.61 -7.79 15.09
C TYR A 92 5.90 -7.17 16.48
N ASP A 93 6.61 -7.90 17.34
CA ASP A 93 6.98 -7.47 18.70
C ASP A 93 8.50 -7.31 18.88
N LYS A 94 9.26 -8.29 18.42
CA LYS A 94 10.73 -8.32 18.41
C LYS A 94 11.17 -8.97 17.11
N LEU A 95 12.38 -8.70 16.64
CA LEU A 95 12.92 -9.45 15.50
C LEU A 95 13.35 -10.84 15.99
N ARG A 96 12.62 -11.89 15.56
CA ARG A 96 12.86 -13.29 15.98
C ARG A 96 13.50 -14.13 14.88
N PHE A 97 14.02 -13.50 13.85
CA PHE A 97 14.71 -14.14 12.73
C PHE A 97 15.97 -13.37 12.37
N ASP A 98 16.91 -14.04 11.71
CA ASP A 98 18.09 -13.41 11.15
C ASP A 98 17.77 -12.90 9.74
N PRO A 99 17.69 -11.58 9.52
CA PRO A 99 17.37 -10.99 8.21
C PRO A 99 18.55 -11.08 7.24
N SER A 100 19.73 -11.53 7.69
CA SER A 100 20.87 -11.80 6.82
C SER A 100 20.82 -13.19 6.16
N HIS A 101 19.89 -14.05 6.59
CA HIS A 101 19.72 -15.39 6.03
C HIS A 101 19.45 -15.32 4.51
N PRO A 102 20.16 -16.12 3.69
CA PRO A 102 20.10 -16.00 2.22
C PRO A 102 18.72 -16.28 1.63
N ASP A 103 17.90 -17.08 2.30
CA ASP A 103 16.52 -17.36 1.88
C ASP A 103 15.53 -16.26 2.28
N CYS A 104 15.90 -15.34 3.19
CA CYS A 104 15.03 -14.21 3.55
C CYS A 104 15.11 -13.14 2.46
N LYS A 105 14.13 -13.14 1.53
CA LYS A 105 14.08 -12.22 0.38
C LYS A 105 12.89 -11.28 0.39
N LEU A 106 11.87 -11.55 1.22
CA LEU A 106 10.70 -10.69 1.35
C LEU A 106 10.35 -10.45 2.81
N VAL A 107 10.35 -9.18 3.22
CA VAL A 107 9.74 -8.73 4.48
C VAL A 107 8.52 -7.89 4.16
N VAL A 108 7.40 -8.19 4.82
CA VAL A 108 6.21 -7.34 4.80
C VAL A 108 5.82 -7.03 6.23
N SER A 109 5.83 -5.75 6.61
CA SER A 109 5.48 -5.36 7.98
C SER A 109 4.77 -4.02 8.05
N HIS A 110 3.97 -3.88 9.10
CA HIS A 110 3.44 -2.61 9.57
C HIS A 110 4.39 -1.87 10.53
N ASP A 111 5.59 -2.41 10.81
CA ASP A 111 6.65 -1.62 11.44
C ASP A 111 6.92 -0.34 10.63
N ASP A 112 7.51 0.65 11.30
CA ASP A 112 7.92 1.87 10.63
C ASP A 112 9.35 1.75 10.07
N TYR A 113 9.81 2.78 9.37
CA TYR A 113 11.10 2.78 8.69
C TYR A 113 12.30 2.57 9.62
N SER A 114 12.14 2.75 10.95
CA SER A 114 13.19 2.39 11.91
C SER A 114 13.60 0.92 11.81
N PHE A 115 12.70 0.06 11.32
CA PHE A 115 12.98 -1.36 11.10
C PHE A 115 14.15 -1.59 10.13
N MET A 116 14.44 -0.63 9.24
CA MET A 116 15.63 -0.66 8.38
C MET A 116 16.93 -0.79 9.17
N SER A 117 17.00 -0.30 10.41
CA SER A 117 18.19 -0.46 11.27
C SER A 117 18.48 -1.91 11.64
N LYS A 118 17.52 -2.80 11.41
CA LYS A 118 17.65 -4.24 11.66
C LYS A 118 17.82 -5.05 10.39
N LEU A 119 17.69 -4.43 9.22
CA LEU A 119 17.84 -5.09 7.93
C LEU A 119 19.22 -4.78 7.34
N PRO A 120 19.78 -5.67 6.49
CA PRO A 120 21.00 -5.37 5.76
C PRO A 120 20.73 -4.25 4.73
N SER A 121 21.00 -2.99 5.12
CA SER A 121 20.67 -1.79 4.35
C SER A 121 21.15 -1.85 2.90
N GLU A 122 22.39 -2.29 2.67
CA GLU A 122 23.00 -2.41 1.34
C GLU A 122 22.32 -3.45 0.43
N ARG A 123 21.57 -4.39 1.02
CA ARG A 123 20.86 -5.46 0.30
C ARG A 123 19.34 -5.27 0.28
N THR A 124 18.83 -4.19 0.86
CA THR A 124 17.39 -4.00 1.04
C THR A 124 16.84 -2.93 0.10
N SER A 125 15.87 -3.29 -0.75
CA SER A 125 15.02 -2.36 -1.49
C SER A 125 13.71 -2.16 -0.75
N VAL A 126 13.24 -0.91 -0.65
CA VAL A 126 11.98 -0.59 0.04
C VAL A 126 10.92 -0.21 -0.98
N VAL A 127 9.71 -0.71 -0.79
CA VAL A 127 8.52 -0.32 -1.55
C VAL A 127 7.40 0.07 -0.61
N THR A 128 6.51 0.97 -1.04
CA THR A 128 5.33 1.33 -0.26
C THR A 128 4.16 1.74 -1.15
N ILE A 129 3.00 1.93 -0.52
CA ILE A 129 1.79 2.40 -1.16
C ILE A 129 1.14 3.43 -0.24
N LEU A 130 0.82 4.59 -0.79
CA LEU A 130 0.10 5.65 -0.10
C LEU A 130 -1.37 5.71 -0.52
N ARG A 131 -2.12 6.51 0.23
CA ARG A 131 -3.54 6.76 0.04
C ARG A 131 -3.83 8.20 0.39
N ASN A 132 -4.87 8.78 -0.21
CA ASN A 132 -5.42 10.05 0.24
C ASN A 132 -5.63 10.01 1.78
N PRO A 133 -5.08 10.97 2.53
CA PRO A 133 -5.10 10.91 4.00
C PRO A 133 -6.49 10.93 4.62
N VAL A 134 -7.43 11.69 4.05
CA VAL A 134 -8.83 11.72 4.52
C VAL A 134 -9.46 10.34 4.36
N ASP A 135 -9.32 9.74 3.17
CA ASP A 135 -9.83 8.41 2.91
C ASP A 135 -9.14 7.31 3.74
N ARG A 136 -7.86 7.51 4.08
CA ARG A 136 -7.10 6.63 4.99
C ARG A 136 -7.67 6.69 6.40
N VAL A 137 -8.01 7.88 6.91
CA VAL A 137 -8.64 8.07 8.23
C VAL A 137 -10.01 7.40 8.27
N PHE A 138 -10.88 7.65 7.30
CA PHE A 138 -12.18 6.97 7.19
C PHE A 138 -12.02 5.45 7.18
N SER A 139 -11.12 4.95 6.33
CA SER A 139 -10.85 3.52 6.21
C SER A 139 -10.27 2.91 7.49
N THR A 140 -9.55 3.69 8.30
CA THR A 140 -9.00 3.26 9.60
C THR A 140 -10.12 3.18 10.64
N TYR A 141 -10.93 4.23 10.77
CA TYR A 141 -12.10 4.25 11.65
C TYR A 141 -13.05 3.08 11.36
N GLU A 142 -13.46 2.92 10.09
CA GLU A 142 -14.38 1.85 9.68
C GLU A 142 -13.81 0.46 9.99
N PHE A 143 -12.50 0.26 9.78
CA PHE A 143 -11.87 -1.04 10.04
C PHE A 143 -11.70 -1.32 11.53
N SER A 144 -11.38 -0.31 12.34
CA SER A 144 -11.34 -0.42 13.80
C SER A 144 -12.71 -0.86 14.33
N VAL A 145 -13.79 -0.22 13.86
CA VAL A 145 -15.17 -0.59 14.22
C VAL A 145 -15.51 -1.99 13.71
N GLU A 146 -15.19 -2.32 12.45
CA GLU A 146 -15.47 -3.64 11.86
C GLU A 146 -14.85 -4.77 12.68
N VAL A 147 -13.55 -4.68 12.99
CA VAL A 147 -12.85 -5.74 13.72
C VAL A 147 -13.32 -5.80 15.17
N ALA A 148 -13.51 -4.64 15.81
CA ALA A 148 -14.02 -4.60 17.19
C ALA A 148 -15.45 -5.18 17.30
N ALA A 149 -16.30 -4.95 16.32
CA ALA A 149 -17.68 -5.44 16.31
C ALA A 149 -17.79 -6.97 16.28
N ARG A 150 -16.76 -7.67 15.75
CA ARG A 150 -16.71 -9.15 15.76
C ARG A 150 -16.79 -9.72 17.18
N PHE A 151 -16.29 -8.98 18.18
CA PHE A 151 -16.30 -9.42 19.58
C PHE A 151 -17.66 -9.25 20.26
N LEU A 152 -18.61 -8.50 19.67
CA LEU A 152 -19.93 -8.29 20.27
C LEU A 152 -20.81 -9.56 20.31
N VAL A 153 -20.34 -10.66 19.72
CA VAL A 153 -20.93 -11.99 19.89
C VAL A 153 -20.80 -12.51 21.33
N HIS A 154 -19.81 -12.02 22.08
CA HIS A 154 -19.59 -12.40 23.48
C HIS A 154 -20.56 -11.68 24.42
N PRO A 155 -20.96 -12.31 25.54
CA PRO A 155 -21.93 -11.71 26.46
C PRO A 155 -21.41 -10.45 27.14
N ASN A 156 -20.12 -10.31 27.37
CA ASN A 156 -19.49 -9.13 27.98
C ASN A 156 -18.01 -9.00 27.60
N LEU A 157 -17.43 -7.85 27.90
CA LEU A 157 -16.04 -7.53 27.60
C LEU A 157 -15.05 -8.52 28.24
N THR A 158 -15.32 -8.95 29.48
CA THR A 158 -14.45 -9.91 30.20
C THR A 158 -14.38 -11.25 29.47
N SER A 159 -15.52 -11.77 29.02
CA SER A 159 -15.60 -12.99 28.21
C SER A 159 -14.83 -12.84 26.90
N ALA A 160 -14.97 -11.71 26.20
CA ALA A 160 -14.23 -11.43 24.97
C ALA A 160 -12.72 -11.39 25.20
N LYS A 161 -12.25 -10.71 26.27
CA LYS A 161 -10.83 -10.64 26.65
C LYS A 161 -10.26 -12.01 26.98
N LEU A 162 -10.98 -12.83 27.77
CA LEU A 162 -10.55 -14.18 28.13
C LEU A 162 -10.42 -15.10 26.90
N MET A 163 -11.39 -15.07 26.00
CA MET A 163 -11.34 -15.87 24.77
C MET A 163 -10.20 -15.42 23.85
N THR A 164 -10.00 -14.10 23.72
CA THR A 164 -8.86 -13.54 22.99
C THR A 164 -7.53 -14.09 23.53
N SER A 165 -7.29 -14.01 24.84
CA SER A 165 -6.04 -14.49 25.44
C SER A 165 -5.84 -16.00 25.23
N ARG A 166 -6.90 -16.80 25.37
CA ARG A 166 -6.82 -18.26 25.11
C ARG A 166 -6.42 -18.56 23.67
N VAL A 167 -7.00 -17.87 22.69
CA VAL A 167 -6.68 -18.06 21.27
C VAL A 167 -5.24 -17.64 20.98
N LEU A 168 -4.80 -16.49 21.50
CA LEU A 168 -3.41 -16.02 21.33
C LEU A 168 -2.39 -16.99 21.93
N THR A 169 -2.69 -17.65 23.04
CA THR A 169 -1.78 -18.64 23.65
C THR A 169 -1.73 -19.97 22.90
N LYS A 170 -2.77 -20.32 22.14
CA LYS A 170 -2.88 -21.61 21.44
C LYS A 170 -2.48 -21.52 19.97
N SER A 171 -2.70 -20.36 19.35
CA SER A 171 -2.41 -20.15 17.94
C SER A 171 -0.95 -19.76 17.75
N ARG A 172 -0.29 -20.40 16.79
CA ARG A 172 1.00 -19.90 16.25
C ARG A 172 0.80 -18.82 15.19
N ALA A 173 -0.43 -18.56 14.77
CA ALA A 173 -0.75 -17.57 13.76
C ALA A 173 -0.81 -16.16 14.37
N VAL A 174 -0.28 -15.18 13.63
CA VAL A 174 -0.32 -13.76 14.04
C VAL A 174 -1.74 -13.22 13.90
N SER A 175 -2.29 -12.71 14.99
CA SER A 175 -3.61 -12.06 15.01
C SER A 175 -3.53 -10.60 14.55
N THR A 176 -4.64 -10.06 14.06
CA THR A 176 -4.82 -8.60 13.90
C THR A 176 -4.51 -7.86 15.21
N LEU A 177 -4.77 -8.49 16.36
CA LEU A 177 -4.48 -7.91 17.68
C LEU A 177 -3.00 -7.88 18.08
N ASP A 178 -2.12 -8.54 17.33
CA ASP A 178 -0.67 -8.55 17.60
C ASP A 178 0.07 -7.48 16.78
N ILE A 179 -0.61 -6.88 15.80
CA ILE A 179 0.01 -6.09 14.74
C ILE A 179 -0.26 -4.60 14.96
N TRP A 180 0.76 -3.76 14.86
CA TRP A 180 0.57 -2.31 14.84
C TRP A 180 -0.20 -1.87 13.57
N PRO A 181 -1.11 -0.88 13.62
CA PRO A 181 -1.62 -0.16 14.78
C PRO A 181 -2.80 -0.86 15.48
N TRP A 182 -3.28 -1.97 14.91
CA TRP A 182 -4.51 -2.65 15.32
C TRP A 182 -4.47 -3.22 16.73
N LYS A 183 -3.29 -3.61 17.22
CA LYS A 183 -3.05 -4.01 18.61
C LYS A 183 -3.49 -2.98 19.64
N TYR A 184 -3.59 -1.70 19.26
CA TYR A 184 -4.10 -0.63 20.10
C TYR A 184 -5.52 -0.22 19.72
N LEU A 185 -5.77 -0.01 18.41
CA LEU A 185 -7.05 0.54 17.94
C LEU A 185 -8.22 -0.43 18.15
N VAL A 186 -8.01 -1.73 17.95
CA VAL A 186 -9.09 -2.71 18.07
C VAL A 186 -9.49 -2.92 19.53
N PRO A 187 -8.58 -3.11 20.51
CA PRO A 187 -8.98 -3.16 21.91
C PRO A 187 -9.68 -1.90 22.39
N TRP A 188 -9.19 -0.71 22.02
CA TRP A 188 -9.83 0.57 22.36
C TRP A 188 -11.26 0.66 21.82
N MET A 189 -11.44 0.41 20.52
CA MET A 189 -12.77 0.44 19.90
C MET A 189 -13.68 -0.65 20.44
N ARG A 190 -13.15 -1.84 20.77
CA ARG A 190 -13.91 -2.92 21.39
C ARG A 190 -14.50 -2.48 22.73
N GLU A 191 -13.71 -1.83 23.59
CA GLU A 191 -14.20 -1.34 24.88
C GLU A 191 -15.34 -0.33 24.73
N ASP A 192 -15.20 0.62 23.80
CA ASP A 192 -16.25 1.58 23.46
C ASP A 192 -17.54 0.90 22.97
N LEU A 193 -17.43 -0.05 22.03
CA LEU A 193 -18.59 -0.77 21.50
C LEU A 193 -19.32 -1.61 22.56
N PHE A 194 -18.60 -2.24 23.49
CA PHE A 194 -19.22 -2.95 24.62
C PHE A 194 -19.94 -1.98 25.55
N ALA A 195 -19.34 -0.84 25.90
CA ALA A 195 -19.98 0.16 26.76
C ALA A 195 -21.29 0.68 26.14
N ARG A 196 -21.28 1.01 24.84
CA ARG A 196 -22.49 1.48 24.12
C ARG A 196 -23.56 0.40 24.03
N ARG A 197 -23.17 -0.85 23.73
CA ARG A 197 -24.12 -1.98 23.71
C ARG A 197 -24.75 -2.20 25.09
N ASP A 198 -23.96 -2.17 26.16
CA ASP A 198 -24.43 -2.44 27.51
C ASP A 198 -25.36 -1.32 28.00
N ALA A 199 -25.10 -0.06 27.62
CA ALA A 199 -26.00 1.07 27.87
C ALA A 199 -27.32 0.98 27.09
N ARG A 200 -27.27 0.54 25.82
CA ARG A 200 -28.45 0.43 24.95
C ARG A 200 -29.32 -0.80 25.27
N GLY A 201 -28.69 -1.88 25.72
CA GLY A 201 -29.28 -3.21 25.90
C GLY A 201 -28.94 -4.15 24.72
N ILE A 202 -28.65 -5.42 25.04
CA ILE A 202 -28.10 -6.43 24.12
C ILE A 202 -28.97 -6.68 22.87
N ASP A 203 -30.29 -6.61 23.02
CA ASP A 203 -31.25 -6.91 21.94
C ASP A 203 -31.60 -5.71 21.07
N LYS A 204 -31.20 -4.50 21.45
CA LYS A 204 -31.49 -3.31 20.66
C LYS A 204 -30.46 -3.22 19.53
N VAL A 205 -30.92 -3.37 18.29
CA VAL A 205 -30.08 -3.29 17.07
C VAL A 205 -30.41 -2.04 16.24
N ARG A 206 -31.43 -1.26 16.63
CA ARG A 206 -31.76 0.03 16.02
C ARG A 206 -31.28 1.18 16.91
N SER A 207 -30.79 2.23 16.27
CA SER A 207 -30.30 3.44 16.93
C SER A 207 -31.45 4.44 17.08
N SER A 208 -31.55 5.07 18.24
CA SER A 208 -32.41 6.22 18.49
C SER A 208 -31.71 7.56 18.24
N HIS A 209 -30.37 7.56 18.16
CA HIS A 209 -29.52 8.75 18.07
C HIS A 209 -28.63 8.67 16.83
N ARG A 210 -29.25 8.62 15.65
CA ARG A 210 -28.57 8.56 14.35
C ARG A 210 -28.74 9.87 13.60
N VAL A 211 -27.63 10.57 13.37
CA VAL A 211 -27.58 11.74 12.48
C VAL A 211 -27.17 11.30 11.08
N ASN A 212 -26.06 10.56 10.96
CA ASN A 212 -25.59 9.96 9.70
C ASN A 212 -24.79 8.68 10.00
N ALA A 213 -24.18 8.05 8.98
CA ALA A 213 -23.42 6.81 9.12
C ALA A 213 -22.22 6.90 10.10
N TYR A 214 -21.64 8.08 10.24
CA TYR A 214 -20.46 8.37 11.06
C TYR A 214 -20.81 9.07 12.38
N ASP A 215 -22.11 9.19 12.68
CA ASP A 215 -22.62 9.79 13.91
C ASP A 215 -23.88 9.03 14.37
N VAL A 216 -23.61 7.92 15.06
CA VAL A 216 -24.60 6.98 15.61
C VAL A 216 -24.22 6.69 17.06
N GLU A 217 -24.37 7.71 17.90
CA GLU A 217 -23.77 7.77 19.24
C GLU A 217 -24.12 6.57 20.13
N ASP A 218 -25.34 6.05 20.08
CA ASP A 218 -25.73 4.89 20.90
C ASP A 218 -25.21 3.53 20.37
N MET A 219 -24.49 3.51 19.24
CA MET A 219 -23.94 2.30 18.62
C MET A 219 -22.43 2.29 18.48
N VAL A 220 -21.87 3.36 17.93
CA VAL A 220 -20.45 3.48 17.60
C VAL A 220 -19.97 4.87 17.99
N MET A 221 -18.71 4.98 18.40
CA MET A 221 -18.07 6.28 18.64
C MET A 221 -18.22 7.20 17.43
N PRO A 222 -18.90 8.36 17.54
CA PRO A 222 -19.00 9.30 16.44
C PRO A 222 -17.62 9.68 15.89
N LEU A 223 -17.51 9.85 14.57
CA LEU A 223 -16.22 10.10 13.92
C LEU A 223 -15.52 11.35 14.47
N HIS A 224 -16.27 12.41 14.77
CA HIS A 224 -15.72 13.62 15.36
C HIS A 224 -15.13 13.36 16.75
N GLN A 225 -15.72 12.45 17.55
CA GLN A 225 -15.14 12.02 18.82
C GLN A 225 -13.88 11.19 18.58
N TYR A 226 -13.93 10.26 17.63
CA TYR A 226 -12.82 9.36 17.30
C TYR A 226 -11.55 10.11 16.87
N ILE A 227 -11.65 11.11 15.98
CA ILE A 227 -10.48 11.84 15.48
C ILE A 227 -9.86 12.78 16.53
N ASN A 228 -10.62 13.17 17.55
CA ASN A 228 -10.13 14.04 18.63
C ASN A 228 -9.65 13.25 19.86
N ASP A 229 -9.79 11.92 19.86
CA ASP A 229 -9.35 11.08 20.97
C ASP A 229 -7.80 11.03 21.05
N PRO A 230 -7.21 11.08 22.25
CA PRO A 230 -5.76 10.94 22.43
C PRO A 230 -5.15 9.70 21.75
N VAL A 231 -5.88 8.59 21.68
CA VAL A 231 -5.44 7.37 20.98
C VAL A 231 -5.31 7.62 19.48
N ALA A 232 -6.25 8.34 18.86
CA ALA A 232 -6.17 8.69 17.43
C ALA A 232 -5.00 9.64 17.15
N HIS A 233 -4.78 10.65 18.01
CA HIS A 233 -3.62 11.54 17.91
C HIS A 233 -2.29 10.81 18.06
N GLU A 234 -2.26 9.73 18.85
CA GLU A 234 -1.04 8.93 19.05
C GLU A 234 -0.82 7.87 17.96
N ILE A 235 -1.80 7.56 17.12
CA ILE A 235 -1.68 6.38 16.23
C ILE A 235 -2.01 6.68 14.77
N ILE A 236 -2.99 7.55 14.51
CA ILE A 236 -3.62 7.69 13.19
C ILE A 236 -3.10 8.91 12.46
N HIS A 237 -3.10 10.05 13.15
CA HIS A 237 -2.81 11.36 12.58
C HIS A 237 -1.35 11.51 12.15
N ASN A 238 -1.14 11.98 10.92
CA ASN A 238 0.17 12.01 10.24
C ASN A 238 0.89 10.65 10.23
N GLY A 239 0.11 9.56 10.32
CA GLY A 239 0.63 8.22 10.51
C GLY A 239 1.48 7.72 9.34
N ALA A 240 1.18 8.10 8.10
CA ALA A 240 2.01 7.69 6.95
C ALA A 240 3.38 8.36 7.00
N THR A 241 3.41 9.67 7.29
CA THR A 241 4.63 10.45 7.48
C THR A 241 5.47 9.85 8.60
N PHE A 242 4.89 9.67 9.79
CA PHE A 242 5.63 9.09 10.92
C PHE A 242 6.10 7.66 10.66
N GLN A 243 5.34 6.86 9.90
CA GLN A 243 5.76 5.52 9.54
C GLN A 243 6.93 5.52 8.56
N ILE A 244 6.93 6.40 7.55
CA ILE A 244 8.05 6.54 6.61
C ILE A 244 9.29 7.14 7.29
N THR A 245 9.11 8.00 8.30
CA THR A 245 10.24 8.59 9.03
C THR A 245 10.76 7.73 10.17
N GLY A 246 10.09 6.64 10.52
CA GLY A 246 10.50 5.82 11.66
C GLY A 246 10.25 6.51 13.01
N LEU A 247 9.15 7.25 13.11
CA LEU A 247 8.77 8.06 14.28
C LEU A 247 7.41 7.66 14.86
N THR A 248 6.90 6.46 14.55
CA THR A 248 5.66 5.99 15.16
C THR A 248 5.90 5.64 16.64
N ASN A 249 4.84 5.36 17.38
CA ASN A 249 4.95 4.78 18.72
C ASN A 249 5.47 3.34 18.74
N ASN A 250 5.69 2.74 17.57
CA ASN A 250 6.29 1.42 17.43
C ASN A 250 7.72 1.50 16.85
N SER A 251 8.33 2.70 16.85
CA SER A 251 9.69 2.91 16.35
C SER A 251 10.75 2.20 17.21
N TYR A 252 11.79 1.69 16.54
CA TYR A 252 12.99 1.11 17.14
C TYR A 252 14.14 2.12 17.30
N LEU A 253 14.00 3.35 16.79
CA LEU A 253 15.04 4.38 16.93
C LEU A 253 14.97 5.03 18.31
N SER A 254 16.11 5.09 18.99
CA SER A 254 16.27 5.88 20.21
C SER A 254 15.98 7.37 19.93
N GLY A 255 15.19 8.02 20.78
CA GLY A 255 14.80 9.43 20.61
C GLY A 255 13.60 9.66 19.68
N ALA A 256 13.11 8.64 18.95
CA ALA A 256 11.97 8.80 18.03
C ALA A 256 10.71 9.34 18.73
N HIS A 257 10.42 8.86 19.95
CA HIS A 257 9.28 9.32 20.74
C HIS A 257 9.39 10.80 21.15
N GLU A 258 10.61 11.28 21.42
CA GLU A 258 10.84 12.68 21.79
C GLU A 258 10.66 13.60 20.59
N VAL A 259 11.25 13.25 19.44
CA VAL A 259 11.05 13.96 18.16
C VAL A 259 9.55 14.04 17.83
N ARG A 260 8.85 12.90 17.93
CA ARG A 260 7.41 12.84 17.69
C ARG A 260 6.63 13.73 18.65
N HIS A 261 6.95 13.68 19.93
CA HIS A 261 6.31 14.51 20.94
C HIS A 261 6.47 16.00 20.62
N CYS A 262 7.68 16.42 20.26
CA CYS A 262 7.98 17.79 19.88
C CYS A 262 7.19 18.26 18.66
N VAL A 263 7.09 17.43 17.61
CA VAL A 263 6.31 17.77 16.40
C VAL A 263 4.81 17.80 16.67
N ARG A 264 4.30 16.93 17.55
CA ARG A 264 2.89 16.97 17.96
C ARG A 264 2.58 18.21 18.78
N LYS A 265 3.52 18.66 19.61
CA LYS A 265 3.38 19.84 20.47
C LYS A 265 3.55 21.15 19.70
N HIS A 266 4.49 21.17 18.75
CA HIS A 266 4.86 22.31 17.90
C HIS A 266 4.74 21.89 16.42
N PRO A 267 3.54 21.96 15.82
CA PRO A 267 3.28 21.45 14.46
C PRO A 267 4.12 22.11 13.37
N ASP A 268 4.57 23.34 13.59
CA ASP A 268 5.46 24.06 12.68
C ASP A 268 6.80 23.33 12.50
N LEU A 269 7.29 22.58 13.49
CA LEU A 269 8.49 21.74 13.38
C LEU A 269 8.30 20.52 12.47
N GLY A 270 7.05 20.19 12.11
CA GLY A 270 6.72 19.04 11.28
C GLY A 270 7.33 19.09 9.87
N HIS A 271 7.68 20.27 9.37
CA HIS A 271 8.31 20.40 8.06
C HIS A 271 9.67 19.67 7.97
N PHE A 272 10.46 19.62 9.05
CA PHE A 272 11.72 18.86 9.08
C PHE A 272 11.48 17.36 8.90
N VAL A 273 10.46 16.83 9.59
CA VAL A 273 10.03 15.43 9.45
C VAL A 273 9.54 15.15 8.04
N LEU A 274 8.73 16.06 7.48
CA LEU A 274 8.21 15.92 6.12
C LEU A 274 9.33 15.90 5.06
N GLN A 275 10.39 16.69 5.21
CA GLN A 275 11.52 16.64 4.27
C GLN A 275 12.24 15.28 4.30
N VAL A 276 12.45 14.70 5.49
CA VAL A 276 13.00 13.35 5.62
C VAL A 276 12.07 12.33 4.97
N ALA A 277 10.76 12.45 5.18
CA ALA A 277 9.77 11.54 4.59
C ALA A 277 9.80 11.58 3.06
N LYS A 278 9.80 12.78 2.46
CA LYS A 278 9.88 12.99 1.01
C LYS A 278 11.17 12.39 0.44
N SER A 279 12.30 12.70 1.07
CA SER A 279 13.60 12.15 0.66
C SER A 279 13.66 10.62 0.72
N ARG A 280 13.06 9.98 1.73
CA ARG A 280 12.96 8.52 1.79
C ARG A 280 12.05 7.96 0.70
N LEU A 281 10.90 8.57 0.43
CA LEU A 281 10.03 8.17 -0.68
C LEU A 281 10.75 8.22 -2.03
N ASP A 282 11.54 9.28 -2.27
CA ASP A 282 12.30 9.44 -3.52
C ASP A 282 13.28 8.29 -3.76
N ARG A 283 13.75 7.64 -2.70
CA ARG A 283 14.72 6.52 -2.73
C ARG A 283 14.08 5.13 -2.70
N MET A 284 12.76 5.03 -2.49
CA MET A 284 12.07 3.74 -2.52
C MET A 284 12.01 3.22 -3.95
N LEU A 285 12.19 1.91 -4.15
CA LEU A 285 12.15 1.27 -5.48
C LEU A 285 10.80 1.50 -6.19
N TYR A 286 9.72 1.62 -5.42
CA TYR A 286 8.37 1.84 -5.94
C TYR A 286 7.48 2.53 -4.91
N VAL A 287 6.66 3.49 -5.37
CA VAL A 287 5.66 4.20 -4.57
C VAL A 287 4.30 4.17 -5.28
N GLY A 288 3.41 3.30 -4.82
CA GLY A 288 2.06 3.17 -5.37
C GLY A 288 1.03 4.13 -4.75
N LEU A 289 -0.10 4.31 -5.44
CA LEU A 289 -1.26 5.04 -4.94
C LEU A 289 -2.50 4.15 -4.87
N THR A 290 -3.27 4.26 -3.79
CA THR A 290 -4.48 3.45 -3.61
C THR A 290 -5.60 3.86 -4.57
N GLU A 291 -5.70 5.15 -4.86
CA GLU A 291 -6.70 5.78 -5.73
C GLU A 291 -6.50 5.35 -7.19
N GLU A 292 -5.25 5.26 -7.63
CA GLU A 292 -4.84 4.80 -8.97
C GLU A 292 -4.51 3.30 -8.96
N HIS A 293 -5.41 2.48 -8.42
CA HIS A 293 -5.11 1.10 -8.05
C HIS A 293 -4.61 0.22 -9.20
N GLU A 294 -5.29 0.27 -10.35
CA GLU A 294 -4.96 -0.55 -11.52
C GLU A 294 -3.62 -0.14 -12.14
N GLU A 295 -3.40 1.16 -12.33
CA GLU A 295 -2.13 1.66 -12.86
C GLU A 295 -0.97 1.43 -11.89
N SER A 296 -1.21 1.59 -10.58
CA SER A 296 -0.23 1.23 -9.54
C SER A 296 0.13 -0.26 -9.62
N ALA A 297 -0.86 -1.13 -9.81
CA ALA A 297 -0.62 -2.56 -9.97
C ALA A 297 0.24 -2.88 -11.21
N ARG A 298 -0.07 -2.23 -12.34
CA ARG A 298 0.70 -2.36 -13.58
C ARG A 298 2.14 -1.86 -13.41
N LEU A 299 2.32 -0.68 -12.79
CA LEU A 299 3.63 -0.12 -12.46
C LEU A 299 4.44 -1.07 -11.59
N PHE A 300 3.83 -1.60 -10.53
CA PHE A 300 4.48 -2.57 -9.64
C PHE A 300 4.92 -3.83 -10.39
N ALA A 301 4.06 -4.38 -11.25
CA ALA A 301 4.38 -5.58 -12.02
C ALA A 301 5.59 -5.36 -12.97
N HIS A 302 5.70 -4.18 -13.57
CA HIS A 302 6.83 -3.84 -14.45
C HIS A 302 8.10 -3.43 -13.71
N MET A 303 7.99 -2.64 -12.64
CA MET A 303 9.16 -2.12 -11.91
C MET A 303 9.73 -3.16 -10.93
N VAL A 304 8.86 -3.86 -10.20
CA VAL A 304 9.27 -4.83 -9.17
C VAL A 304 9.13 -6.25 -9.70
N GLY A 305 7.94 -6.60 -10.21
CA GLY A 305 7.63 -7.96 -10.68
C GLY A 305 8.60 -8.47 -11.73
N ALA A 306 8.87 -7.68 -12.77
CA ALA A 306 9.82 -8.05 -13.82
C ALA A 306 11.23 -8.32 -13.28
N GLN A 307 11.70 -7.54 -12.31
CA GLN A 307 13.03 -7.74 -11.72
C GLN A 307 13.09 -9.01 -10.86
N VAL A 308 12.06 -9.28 -10.05
CA VAL A 308 11.96 -10.53 -9.27
C VAL A 308 11.96 -11.76 -10.19
N LEU A 309 11.18 -11.69 -11.28
CA LEU A 309 11.10 -12.78 -12.26
C LEU A 309 12.43 -12.96 -13.02
N SER A 310 13.18 -11.88 -13.26
CA SER A 310 14.52 -11.94 -13.85
C SER A 310 15.53 -12.59 -12.91
N GLN A 311 15.54 -12.20 -11.63
CA GLN A 311 16.48 -12.70 -10.63
C GLN A 311 16.23 -14.18 -10.29
N SER A 312 14.98 -14.64 -10.38
CA SER A 312 14.60 -16.04 -10.14
C SER A 312 14.83 -16.98 -11.32
N GLY A 313 15.30 -16.46 -12.46
CA GLY A 313 15.50 -17.23 -13.69
C GLY A 313 14.20 -17.64 -14.39
N ALA A 314 13.06 -17.02 -14.04
CA ALA A 314 11.74 -17.33 -14.56
C ALA A 314 11.35 -16.53 -15.83
N LEU A 315 12.18 -15.54 -16.22
CA LEU A 315 12.01 -14.81 -17.48
C LEU A 315 12.83 -15.45 -18.61
N ASN A 316 12.14 -16.10 -19.54
CA ASN A 316 12.52 -16.03 -20.95
C ASN A 316 11.72 -14.88 -21.56
N LEU A 317 12.41 -13.95 -22.23
CA LEU A 317 11.79 -12.94 -23.08
C LEU A 317 11.21 -13.59 -24.36
N ASP A 318 10.20 -14.45 -24.20
CA ASP A 318 9.40 -14.93 -25.32
C ASP A 318 8.21 -14.00 -25.52
N ILE A 319 8.41 -13.00 -26.37
CA ILE A 319 7.32 -12.28 -27.01
C ILE A 319 6.79 -13.21 -28.12
N LYS A 320 5.79 -14.03 -27.80
CA LYS A 320 4.93 -14.65 -28.81
C LYS A 320 3.47 -14.41 -28.48
N ASP A 321 2.80 -13.89 -29.51
CA ASP A 321 1.40 -13.47 -29.58
C ASP A 321 0.39 -14.56 -29.20
N ASN A 322 -0.74 -14.08 -28.69
CA ASN A 322 -1.95 -14.84 -28.39
C ASN A 322 -2.63 -15.41 -29.65
N GLN A 323 -3.19 -16.62 -29.53
CA GLN A 323 -4.50 -16.95 -30.09
C GLN A 323 -5.18 -18.04 -29.24
N PRO A 324 -6.52 -18.00 -29.03
CA PRO A 324 -7.15 -18.66 -27.89
C PRO A 324 -7.54 -20.10 -28.21
N THR A 325 -7.23 -21.02 -27.30
CA THR A 325 -7.74 -22.39 -27.36
C THR A 325 -8.07 -22.89 -25.96
N GLY A 326 -9.32 -23.34 -25.80
CA GLY A 326 -9.69 -24.37 -24.82
C GLY A 326 -10.32 -23.85 -23.54
N ASN A 327 -11.65 -23.91 -23.48
CA ASN A 327 -12.40 -23.98 -22.22
C ASN A 327 -11.86 -25.15 -21.39
N ASP A 328 -11.33 -24.88 -20.21
CA ASP A 328 -11.27 -25.85 -19.13
C ASP A 328 -11.76 -25.21 -17.84
N SER A 329 -13.05 -25.43 -17.60
CA SER A 329 -13.73 -25.19 -16.35
C SER A 329 -13.31 -26.25 -15.33
N HIS A 330 -12.25 -25.99 -14.58
CA HIS A 330 -11.96 -26.77 -13.38
C HIS A 330 -11.86 -25.86 -12.16
N SER A 331 -12.96 -25.90 -11.40
CA SER A 331 -13.09 -25.43 -10.03
C SER A 331 -12.10 -26.17 -9.14
N SER A 332 -11.00 -25.51 -8.77
CA SER A 332 -10.13 -25.96 -7.68
C SER A 332 -10.45 -25.17 -6.40
N THR A 333 -11.09 -25.90 -5.49
CA THR A 333 -11.25 -25.59 -4.07
C THR A 333 -9.84 -25.45 -3.48
N LEU A 334 -9.51 -24.27 -2.94
CA LEU A 334 -8.22 -24.01 -2.30
C LEU A 334 -8.36 -24.01 -0.78
N ASP A 335 -7.31 -24.52 -0.16
CA ASP A 335 -7.12 -24.78 1.26
C ASP A 335 -7.47 -23.61 2.19
N PRO A 336 -7.96 -23.93 3.41
CA PRO A 336 -8.37 -22.95 4.40
C PRO A 336 -7.18 -22.50 5.26
N GLU A 337 -6.45 -21.46 4.84
CA GLU A 337 -5.61 -20.69 5.76
C GLU A 337 -5.80 -19.17 5.57
N ASP A 338 -6.95 -18.73 6.09
CA ASP A 338 -7.17 -17.48 6.83
C ASP A 338 -8.55 -17.65 7.52
N GLU A 339 -8.78 -18.81 8.14
CA GLU A 339 -9.87 -18.98 9.09
C GLU A 339 -9.49 -18.24 10.38
N GLU A 340 -9.92 -16.98 10.50
CA GLU A 340 -10.55 -16.61 11.77
C GLU A 340 -11.80 -17.50 11.85
N THR A 341 -11.65 -18.66 12.51
CA THR A 341 -12.73 -19.60 12.77
C THR A 341 -13.90 -18.84 13.37
N ASN A 342 -14.99 -18.79 12.61
CA ASN A 342 -16.30 -18.37 13.09
C ASN A 342 -16.91 -19.47 13.97
N GLU A 343 -16.20 -19.96 15.00
CA GLU A 343 -16.76 -20.86 16.02
C GLU A 343 -17.60 -20.10 17.07
N HIS A 344 -18.40 -19.13 16.64
CA HIS A 344 -19.34 -18.46 17.53
C HIS A 344 -20.79 -18.47 17.07
N LEU A 345 -21.14 -19.39 16.16
CA LEU A 345 -22.54 -19.63 15.80
C LEU A 345 -22.89 -21.11 15.93
N ASN A 346 -23.56 -21.39 17.05
CA ASN A 346 -24.48 -22.51 17.32
C ASN A 346 -23.97 -23.84 17.90
N SER A 347 -24.64 -24.19 19.00
CA SER A 347 -25.03 -25.52 19.49
C SER A 347 -24.11 -26.24 20.47
N THR A 348 -24.55 -26.22 21.74
CA THR A 348 -24.82 -27.38 22.59
C THR A 348 -24.87 -28.71 21.81
N HIS A 349 -23.86 -29.57 21.96
CA HIS A 349 -23.92 -31.04 22.12
C HIS A 349 -22.59 -31.71 21.71
N GLY A 350 -22.14 -32.67 22.55
CA GLY A 350 -21.54 -33.90 22.03
C GLY A 350 -20.04 -33.88 21.74
N SER A 351 -19.25 -34.02 22.80
CA SER A 351 -17.95 -34.70 22.77
C SER A 351 -18.07 -36.07 22.07
N GLN A 352 -17.26 -36.32 21.03
CA GLN A 352 -16.45 -37.54 20.84
C GLN A 352 -15.86 -37.67 19.42
N ASN A 353 -14.68 -38.32 19.37
CA ASN A 353 -14.02 -38.94 18.21
C ASN A 353 -12.88 -38.17 17.51
N ASN A 354 -11.76 -38.00 18.23
CA ASN A 354 -10.42 -37.96 17.65
C ASN A 354 -9.83 -39.37 17.60
N ARG A 355 -10.02 -40.11 16.49
CA ARG A 355 -9.12 -41.20 16.06
C ARG A 355 -9.56 -41.77 14.72
N ALA A 356 -8.92 -41.34 13.63
CA ALA A 356 -8.58 -42.14 12.46
C ALA A 356 -8.01 -41.21 11.39
N LEU A 357 -7.19 -41.78 10.51
CA LEU A 357 -6.62 -41.18 9.28
C LEU A 357 -5.28 -40.45 9.45
N ASN A 358 -4.30 -41.21 9.96
CA ASN A 358 -3.00 -41.25 9.29
C ASN A 358 -3.16 -42.16 8.07
N ALA A 359 -3.26 -41.59 6.86
CA ALA A 359 -2.91 -42.27 5.62
C ALA A 359 -2.99 -41.26 4.46
N ALA A 360 -1.84 -41.06 3.81
CA ALA A 360 -1.65 -40.63 2.42
C ALA A 360 -2.62 -39.58 1.86
N ASP A 361 -2.16 -38.33 1.79
CA ASP A 361 -2.42 -37.51 0.61
C ASP A 361 -1.25 -36.57 0.36
N THR A 362 -0.40 -36.97 -0.58
CA THR A 362 0.64 -36.16 -1.18
C THR A 362 -0.06 -35.15 -2.10
N VAL A 363 -0.59 -34.06 -1.53
CA VAL A 363 -1.06 -32.93 -2.32
C VAL A 363 0.18 -32.30 -2.95
N LYS A 364 0.33 -32.51 -4.27
CA LYS A 364 1.31 -31.80 -5.07
C LYS A 364 0.99 -30.31 -4.96
N ASP A 365 1.91 -29.55 -4.38
CA ASP A 365 2.02 -28.12 -4.62
C ASP A 365 2.03 -27.89 -6.14
N ASP A 366 0.91 -27.43 -6.70
CA ASP A 366 0.90 -26.88 -8.05
C ASP A 366 1.53 -25.47 -8.01
N HIS A 367 2.80 -25.42 -7.60
CA HIS A 367 3.68 -24.32 -7.97
C HIS A 367 4.17 -24.63 -9.37
N GLY A 368 3.27 -24.51 -10.34
CA GLY A 368 3.61 -24.45 -11.75
C GLY A 368 4.52 -23.25 -11.99
N LYS A 369 5.83 -23.42 -11.77
CA LYS A 369 6.92 -22.60 -12.34
C LYS A 369 6.96 -22.77 -13.86
N GLY A 370 5.82 -22.71 -14.54
CA GLY A 370 5.81 -22.33 -15.94
C GLY A 370 6.28 -20.88 -16.03
N ASN A 371 6.97 -20.51 -17.12
CA ASN A 371 7.50 -19.15 -17.33
C ASN A 371 6.42 -18.09 -17.01
N LEU A 372 6.53 -17.50 -15.82
CA LEU A 372 5.61 -16.47 -15.32
C LEU A 372 6.10 -15.15 -15.92
N THR A 373 5.32 -14.59 -16.84
CA THR A 373 5.60 -13.30 -17.46
C THR A 373 4.87 -12.17 -16.72
N VAL A 374 5.26 -10.92 -16.98
CA VAL A 374 4.55 -9.74 -16.41
C VAL A 374 3.07 -9.75 -16.79
N GLY A 375 2.73 -10.16 -18.03
CA GLY A 375 1.33 -10.28 -18.47
C GLY A 375 0.54 -11.31 -17.65
N LYS A 376 1.08 -12.53 -17.49
CA LYS A 376 0.44 -13.58 -16.66
C LYS A 376 0.33 -13.19 -15.19
N LEU A 377 1.30 -12.44 -14.66
CA LEU A 377 1.25 -11.90 -13.31
C LEU A 377 0.06 -10.93 -13.14
N MET A 378 -0.17 -10.06 -14.12
CA MET A 378 -1.32 -9.14 -14.11
C MET A 378 -2.66 -9.87 -14.24
N GLU A 379 -2.76 -10.87 -15.11
CA GLU A 379 -3.97 -11.71 -15.22
C GLU A 379 -4.28 -12.42 -13.90
N ALA A 380 -3.27 -13.01 -13.27
CA ALA A 380 -3.41 -13.66 -11.96
C ALA A 380 -3.84 -12.67 -10.86
N TYR A 381 -3.31 -11.45 -10.91
CA TYR A 381 -3.67 -10.38 -10.00
C TYR A 381 -5.14 -9.95 -10.13
N GLU A 382 -5.61 -9.71 -11.36
CA GLU A 382 -6.99 -9.32 -11.65
C GLU A 382 -7.99 -10.39 -11.17
N GLY A 383 -7.71 -11.66 -11.46
CA GLY A 383 -8.50 -12.78 -10.97
C GLY A 383 -8.51 -12.90 -9.44
N CYS A 384 -7.36 -12.69 -8.80
CA CYS A 384 -7.22 -12.69 -7.34
C CYS A 384 -8.05 -11.58 -6.67
N ILE A 385 -7.99 -10.35 -7.21
CA ILE A 385 -8.70 -9.20 -6.66
C ILE A 385 -10.20 -9.40 -6.62
N SER A 386 -10.79 -9.89 -7.70
CA SER A 386 -12.24 -10.09 -7.78
C SER A 386 -12.74 -11.01 -6.66
N LYS A 387 -12.03 -12.13 -6.45
CA LYS A 387 -12.32 -13.09 -5.36
C LYS A 387 -12.09 -12.45 -3.98
N LEU A 388 -10.96 -11.75 -3.80
CA LEU A 388 -10.60 -11.12 -2.53
C LEU A 388 -11.63 -10.06 -2.10
N ARG A 389 -12.05 -9.18 -3.03
CA ARG A 389 -13.06 -8.14 -2.77
C ARG A 389 -14.40 -8.75 -2.38
N LYS A 390 -14.83 -9.83 -3.04
CA LYS A 390 -16.07 -10.56 -2.69
C LYS A 390 -16.00 -11.12 -1.27
N SER A 391 -14.90 -11.79 -0.92
CA SER A 391 -14.69 -12.35 0.43
C SER A 391 -14.66 -11.25 1.51
N GLN A 392 -13.94 -10.14 1.26
CA GLN A 392 -13.87 -9.01 2.18
C GLN A 392 -15.24 -8.34 2.40
N SER A 393 -16.01 -8.13 1.33
CA SER A 393 -17.36 -7.55 1.42
C SER A 393 -18.29 -8.41 2.28
N ASN A 394 -18.27 -9.73 2.07
CA ASN A 394 -19.07 -10.67 2.87
C ASN A 394 -18.67 -10.65 4.36
N ARG A 395 -17.36 -10.68 4.67
CA ARG A 395 -16.86 -10.59 6.06
C ARG A 395 -17.25 -9.28 6.73
N ARG A 396 -17.17 -8.15 6.02
CA ARG A 396 -17.57 -6.84 6.52
C ARG A 396 -19.05 -6.82 6.89
N LYS A 397 -19.91 -7.37 6.02
CA LYS A 397 -21.36 -7.49 6.27
C LYS A 397 -21.66 -8.32 7.52
N ILE A 398 -20.95 -9.42 7.73
CA ILE A 398 -21.12 -10.28 8.92
C ILE A 398 -20.64 -9.55 10.18
N SER A 399 -19.46 -8.94 10.13
CA SER A 399 -18.82 -8.28 11.27
C SER A 399 -19.65 -7.10 11.79
N LEU A 400 -20.23 -6.31 10.89
CA LEU A 400 -20.99 -5.12 11.24
C LEU A 400 -22.46 -5.40 11.61
N ARG A 401 -22.92 -6.66 11.60
CA ARG A 401 -24.33 -7.00 11.87
C ARG A 401 -24.86 -6.48 13.22
N LYS A 402 -24.01 -6.44 14.25
CA LYS A 402 -24.38 -5.94 15.59
C LYS A 402 -24.35 -4.42 15.72
N VAL A 403 -23.84 -3.72 14.71
CA VAL A 403 -23.69 -2.26 14.63
C VAL A 403 -24.22 -1.74 13.28
N GLU A 404 -25.23 -2.40 12.72
CA GLU A 404 -25.72 -2.14 11.35
C GLU A 404 -26.22 -0.70 11.14
N GLY A 405 -26.60 0.00 12.23
CA GLY A 405 -27.03 1.40 12.17
C GLY A 405 -25.97 2.37 11.66
N ALA A 406 -24.67 2.04 11.79
CA ALA A 406 -23.59 2.84 11.23
C ALA A 406 -23.54 2.78 9.69
N ASN A 407 -23.95 1.66 9.07
CA ASN A 407 -24.07 1.47 7.61
C ASN A 407 -23.01 2.21 6.75
N PHE A 408 -21.73 1.93 6.99
CA PHE A 408 -20.63 2.63 6.31
C PHE A 408 -20.56 2.33 4.81
N SER A 409 -20.54 3.38 3.99
CA SER A 409 -20.32 3.31 2.54
C SER A 409 -19.47 4.49 2.05
N LYS A 410 -18.98 4.45 0.80
CA LYS A 410 -18.24 5.58 0.22
C LYS A 410 -19.14 6.81 0.09
N GLU A 411 -20.39 6.59 -0.31
CA GLU A 411 -21.41 7.62 -0.48
C GLU A 411 -21.78 8.24 0.87
N ALA A 412 -21.80 7.43 1.93
CA ALA A 412 -22.08 7.91 3.27
C ALA A 412 -21.00 8.87 3.80
N ARG A 413 -19.75 8.80 3.30
CA ARG A 413 -18.69 9.75 3.68
C ARG A 413 -19.03 11.19 3.27
N TRP A 414 -19.88 11.36 2.27
CA TRP A 414 -20.25 12.66 1.74
C TRP A 414 -21.28 13.36 2.63
N GLN A 415 -21.88 12.63 3.57
CA GLN A 415 -22.81 13.15 4.57
C GLN A 415 -22.11 13.64 5.84
N VAL A 416 -20.78 13.48 5.92
CA VAL A 416 -20.00 13.95 7.06
C VAL A 416 -19.89 15.47 6.98
N PRO A 417 -20.13 16.20 8.09
CA PRO A 417 -20.04 17.65 8.10
C PRO A 417 -18.68 18.16 7.63
N GLU A 418 -18.67 19.24 6.85
CA GLU A 418 -17.47 19.85 6.29
C GLU A 418 -16.43 20.20 7.37
N ALA A 419 -16.88 20.75 8.51
CA ALA A 419 -16.01 21.05 9.66
C ALA A 419 -15.22 19.82 10.17
N VAL A 420 -15.81 18.62 10.11
CA VAL A 420 -15.12 17.37 10.50
C VAL A 420 -14.09 16.99 9.44
N LEU A 421 -14.40 17.18 8.15
CA LEU A 421 -13.45 16.93 7.06
C LEU A 421 -12.25 17.89 7.13
N GLU A 422 -12.49 19.19 7.35
CA GLU A 422 -11.45 20.19 7.55
C GLU A 422 -10.58 19.85 8.76
N GLN A 423 -11.18 19.37 9.85
CA GLN A 423 -10.43 18.93 11.01
C GLN A 423 -9.55 17.71 10.70
N ILE A 424 -10.06 16.73 9.95
CA ILE A 424 -9.26 15.57 9.49
C ILE A 424 -8.08 16.06 8.64
N ILE A 425 -8.30 16.99 7.71
CA ILE A 425 -7.26 17.56 6.86
C ILE A 425 -6.19 18.25 7.72
N SER A 426 -6.61 19.11 8.65
CA SER A 426 -5.71 19.85 9.54
C SER A 426 -4.87 18.93 10.43
N LEU A 427 -5.47 17.87 10.99
CA LEU A 427 -4.77 16.90 11.83
C LEU A 427 -3.81 16.00 11.04
N ASN A 428 -3.93 15.98 9.71
CA ASN A 428 -3.12 15.17 8.81
C ASN A 428 -2.32 16.02 7.80
N SER A 429 -1.98 17.26 8.14
CA SER A 429 -1.32 18.20 7.24
C SER A 429 -0.02 17.65 6.61
N LEU A 430 0.79 16.92 7.38
CA LEU A 430 2.03 16.32 6.87
C LEU A 430 1.73 15.18 5.88
N ASP A 431 0.75 14.32 6.19
CA ASP A 431 0.32 13.25 5.29
C ASP A 431 -0.29 13.82 4.00
N MET A 432 -0.99 14.97 4.06
CA MET A 432 -1.53 15.64 2.87
C MET A 432 -0.41 16.07 1.94
N GLU A 433 0.61 16.75 2.45
CA GLU A 433 1.76 17.16 1.64
C GLU A 433 2.61 15.99 1.16
N LEU A 434 2.75 14.93 1.97
CA LEU A 434 3.45 13.72 1.58
C LEU A 434 2.74 12.99 0.44
N TYR A 435 1.40 12.94 0.49
CA TYR A 435 0.59 12.36 -0.57
C TYR A 435 0.71 13.15 -1.88
N GLU A 436 0.74 14.49 -1.81
CA GLU A 436 1.03 15.34 -2.99
C GLU A 436 2.41 15.04 -3.59
N HIS A 437 3.41 14.79 -2.76
CA HIS A 437 4.74 14.37 -3.22
C HIS A 437 4.71 12.98 -3.86
N ALA A 438 4.01 12.03 -3.26
CA ALA A 438 3.85 10.68 -3.79
C ALA A 438 3.18 10.68 -5.18
N LYS A 439 2.20 11.56 -5.42
CA LYS A 439 1.60 11.73 -6.76
C LYS A 439 2.61 12.18 -7.82
N LYS A 440 3.58 13.01 -7.45
CA LYS A 440 4.66 13.42 -8.36
C LYS A 440 5.57 12.25 -8.69
N ILE A 441 5.97 11.47 -7.69
CA ILE A 441 6.78 10.24 -7.89
C ILE A 441 6.02 9.28 -8.81
N PHE A 442 4.75 9.01 -8.51
CA PHE A 442 3.90 8.12 -9.31
C PHE A 442 3.80 8.55 -10.78
N THR A 443 3.62 9.85 -11.03
CA THR A 443 3.56 10.39 -12.40
C THR A 443 4.90 10.20 -13.14
N GLN A 444 6.02 10.38 -12.44
CA GLN A 444 7.36 10.15 -13.00
C GLN A 444 7.58 8.66 -13.32
N GLU A 445 7.24 7.76 -12.40
CA GLU A 445 7.34 6.31 -12.61
C GLU A 445 6.51 5.85 -13.82
N HIS A 446 5.29 6.38 -13.96
CA HIS A 446 4.42 6.13 -15.11
C HIS A 446 5.04 6.60 -16.43
N LEU A 447 5.61 7.81 -16.44
CA LEU A 447 6.26 8.35 -17.61
C LEU A 447 7.49 7.52 -18.02
N MET A 448 8.30 7.09 -17.04
CA MET A 448 9.46 6.24 -17.27
C MET A 448 9.07 4.91 -17.93
N LEU A 449 8.01 4.25 -17.45
CA LEU A 449 7.53 3.02 -18.09
C LEU A 449 7.04 3.24 -19.52
N LYS A 450 6.31 4.32 -19.79
CA LYS A 450 5.85 4.64 -21.16
C LYS A 450 7.03 4.87 -22.10
N ILE A 451 8.05 5.59 -21.65
CA ILE A 451 9.28 5.81 -22.44
C ILE A 451 9.95 4.47 -22.73
N GLN A 452 10.14 3.62 -21.71
CA GLN A 452 10.78 2.31 -21.88
C GLN A 452 10.00 1.41 -22.84
N GLN A 453 8.67 1.43 -22.80
CA GLN A 453 7.85 0.68 -23.76
C GLN A 453 7.98 1.25 -25.18
N SER A 454 8.00 2.58 -25.35
CA SER A 454 8.14 3.21 -26.66
C SER A 454 9.51 2.97 -27.32
N THR A 455 10.60 2.99 -26.55
CA THR A 455 11.96 2.70 -27.06
C THR A 455 12.12 1.23 -27.43
N VAL A 456 11.50 0.31 -26.69
CA VAL A 456 11.44 -1.12 -27.04
C VAL A 456 10.65 -1.34 -28.33
N ILE A 457 9.51 -0.66 -28.52
CA ILE A 457 8.73 -0.74 -29.77
C ILE A 457 9.56 -0.23 -30.96
N GLN A 458 10.28 0.88 -30.79
CA GLN A 458 11.14 1.44 -31.84
C GLN A 458 12.32 0.54 -32.17
N HIS A 459 12.95 -0.08 -31.15
CA HIS A 459 13.99 -1.08 -31.36
C HIS A 459 13.46 -2.34 -32.07
N LYS A 460 12.26 -2.81 -31.71
CA LYS A 460 11.62 -3.96 -32.36
C LYS A 460 11.31 -3.69 -33.83
N GLN A 461 10.80 -2.50 -34.16
CA GLN A 461 10.59 -2.08 -35.55
C GLN A 461 11.91 -2.04 -36.34
N LEU A 462 12.99 -1.57 -35.73
CA LEU A 462 14.31 -1.54 -36.36
C LEU A 462 14.90 -2.96 -36.56
N THR A 463 14.71 -3.87 -35.60
CA THR A 463 15.16 -5.27 -35.73
C THR A 463 14.32 -6.07 -36.72
N ASP A 464 13.00 -5.87 -36.75
CA ASP A 464 12.11 -6.50 -37.74
C ASP A 464 12.39 -5.99 -39.15
N GLN A 465 12.73 -4.71 -39.30
CA GLN A 465 13.19 -4.13 -40.57
C GLN A 465 14.54 -4.71 -41.01
N LYS A 466 15.48 -4.93 -40.07
CA LYS A 466 16.78 -5.56 -40.36
C LYS A 466 16.64 -7.04 -40.70
N GLY A 467 15.75 -7.76 -40.02
CA GLY A 467 15.39 -9.16 -40.31
C GLY A 467 14.70 -9.32 -41.67
N TRP A 468 13.84 -8.38 -42.06
CA TRP A 468 13.27 -8.32 -43.41
C TRP A 468 14.34 -8.10 -44.48
N ILE A 469 15.32 -7.20 -44.24
CA ILE A 469 16.42 -6.97 -45.18
C ILE A 469 17.32 -8.21 -45.31
N GLU A 470 17.63 -8.90 -44.21
CA GLU A 470 18.40 -10.16 -44.23
C GLU A 470 17.64 -11.31 -44.90
N MET A 471 16.32 -11.44 -44.66
CA MET A 471 15.48 -12.47 -45.29
C MET A 471 15.30 -12.25 -46.80
N VAL A 472 15.25 -10.98 -47.23
CA VAL A 472 15.25 -10.63 -48.66
C VAL A 472 16.63 -10.88 -49.30
N CYS A 473 17.73 -10.62 -48.59
CA CYS A 473 19.09 -10.89 -49.10
C CYS A 473 19.54 -12.35 -49.01
N SER A 474 18.92 -13.20 -48.19
CA SER A 474 19.20 -14.65 -48.17
C SER A 474 18.50 -15.42 -49.29
N SER A 475 17.41 -14.84 -49.82
CA SER A 475 16.58 -15.45 -50.87
C SER A 475 17.06 -15.10 -52.29
N TRP A 476 17.87 -14.05 -52.42
CA TRP A 476 18.45 -13.60 -53.69
C TRP A 476 19.90 -13.21 -53.44
N SER A 477 20.87 -13.81 -54.14
CA SER A 477 22.28 -13.50 -53.92
C SER A 477 22.53 -11.99 -54.10
N CYS A 478 22.66 -11.24 -53.00
CA CYS A 478 22.88 -9.80 -52.99
C CYS A 478 24.29 -9.48 -53.51
N SER A 479 24.47 -9.54 -54.84
CA SER A 479 25.58 -8.90 -55.53
C SER A 479 25.23 -7.41 -55.70
N PRO A 480 26.07 -6.46 -55.24
CA PRO A 480 25.81 -5.03 -55.38
C PRO A 480 25.49 -4.62 -56.83
N TRP A 481 26.06 -5.32 -57.81
CA TRP A 481 25.82 -5.11 -59.24
C TRP A 481 24.40 -5.47 -59.68
N LYS A 482 23.74 -6.45 -59.06
CA LYS A 482 22.37 -6.86 -59.42
C LYS A 482 21.31 -5.86 -58.92
N VAL A 483 21.54 -5.23 -57.77
CA VAL A 483 20.65 -4.17 -57.25
C VAL A 483 20.73 -2.92 -58.13
N VAL A 484 21.95 -2.57 -58.58
CA VAL A 484 22.16 -1.47 -59.55
C VAL A 484 21.51 -1.79 -60.90
N LEU A 485 21.64 -3.03 -61.40
CA LEU A 485 20.98 -3.47 -62.64
C LEU A 485 19.44 -3.45 -62.55
N PHE A 486 18.87 -3.84 -61.41
CA PHE A 486 17.42 -3.74 -61.19
C PHE A 486 16.95 -2.28 -61.12
N GLY A 487 17.69 -1.41 -60.43
CA GLY A 487 17.42 0.03 -60.40
C GLY A 487 17.50 0.68 -61.80
N LEU A 488 18.49 0.29 -62.60
CA LEU A 488 18.60 0.70 -64.01
C LEU A 488 17.45 0.15 -64.87
N GLY A 489 17.03 -1.10 -64.64
CA GLY A 489 15.89 -1.70 -65.35
C GLY A 489 14.56 -1.01 -65.05
N VAL A 490 14.32 -0.65 -63.78
CA VAL A 490 13.12 0.10 -63.36
C VAL A 490 13.13 1.53 -63.91
N THR A 491 14.27 2.21 -63.89
CA THR A 491 14.37 3.56 -64.45
C THR A 491 14.21 3.57 -65.98
N ILE A 492 14.75 2.59 -66.69
CA ILE A 492 14.56 2.44 -68.15
C ILE A 492 13.10 2.11 -68.48
N THR A 493 12.43 1.24 -67.73
CA THR A 493 11.01 0.92 -67.97
C THR A 493 10.11 2.13 -67.70
N ILE A 494 10.36 2.90 -66.64
CA ILE A 494 9.66 4.16 -66.39
C ILE A 494 9.93 5.16 -67.53
N ALA A 495 11.18 5.29 -67.99
CA ALA A 495 11.52 6.16 -69.12
C ALA A 495 10.82 5.74 -70.42
N LEU A 496 10.73 4.43 -70.71
CA LEU A 496 10.02 3.90 -71.88
C LEU A 496 8.50 4.11 -71.77
N ILE A 497 7.91 3.98 -70.58
CA ILE A 497 6.49 4.30 -70.35
C ILE A 497 6.24 5.80 -70.59
N ILE A 498 7.12 6.68 -70.09
CA ILE A 498 7.02 8.12 -70.33
C ILE A 498 7.20 8.44 -71.83
N LEU A 499 8.13 7.76 -72.52
CA LEU A 499 8.34 7.92 -73.96
C LEU A 499 7.12 7.44 -74.77
N ALA A 500 6.51 6.32 -74.38
CA ALA A 500 5.28 5.80 -75.00
C ALA A 500 4.09 6.73 -74.77
N LEU A 501 3.94 7.29 -73.57
CA LEU A 501 2.87 8.25 -73.25
C LEU A 501 3.06 9.59 -73.98
N THR A 502 4.29 10.02 -74.24
CA THR A 502 4.60 11.26 -74.97
C THR A 502 4.50 11.11 -76.49
N THR A 503 4.85 9.94 -77.04
CA THR A 503 4.63 9.61 -78.47
C THR A 503 3.16 9.38 -78.81
N ARG A 504 2.37 8.77 -77.90
CA ARG A 504 0.90 8.62 -78.05
C ARG A 504 0.14 9.96 -77.97
N ARG A 505 0.73 10.99 -77.34
CA ARG A 505 0.22 12.38 -77.40
C ARG A 505 0.58 13.14 -78.68
N ARG A 506 1.57 12.67 -79.47
CA ARG A 506 1.95 13.28 -80.76
C ARG A 506 1.20 12.69 -81.96
N THR A 507 0.65 11.49 -81.87
CA THR A 507 -0.15 10.87 -82.96
C THR A 507 -1.64 11.23 -82.96
N PHE A 508 -2.13 11.98 -81.95
CA PHE A 508 -3.50 12.53 -81.90
C PHE A 508 -3.60 14.01 -82.33
N LYS A 509 -2.61 14.53 -83.06
CA LYS A 509 -2.67 15.80 -83.78
C LYS A 509 -2.37 15.60 -85.26
N LEU A 510 -3.22 14.84 -85.95
CA LEU A 510 -3.44 14.99 -87.39
C LEU A 510 -4.89 15.41 -87.58
N LYS A 511 -5.04 16.61 -88.13
CA LYS A 511 -6.28 17.35 -88.34
C LYS A 511 -6.50 17.40 -89.85
N VAL A 512 -7.41 16.58 -90.37
CA VAL A 512 -8.31 16.86 -91.51
C VAL A 512 -9.57 16.03 -91.28
#